data_AF-A0A414FWU0-F1
#
_entry.id   AF-A0A414FWU0-F1
#
_cell.length_a   1.000
_cell.length_b   1.000
_cell.length_c   1.000
_cell.angle_alpha   90.00
_cell.angle_beta   90.00
_cell.angle_gamma   90.00
#
_symmetry.space_group_name_H-M   'P 1'
#
loop_
_entity.id
_entity.type
_entity.pdbx_description
1 polymer ?
#
loop_
_entity_poly.entity_id
_entity_poly.type
_entity_poly.pdbx_seq_one_letter_code
_entity_poly.pdbx_strand_id
1 'polypeptide(L)'
;MDNRYMVQPLNSKVNSRILKQKDGSFHYIIELSSNPKGVELSTGGIYEKAEKVLIAGRIAYFADSSEESKAIYKEIMKAMNECSIKKNNVFVSSEALSLLNDGWRLTYNYNAPCDKDFK
;
A
#
# COMPACT_ATOMS: atom_id res chain seq x y z
N MET A 1 -9.59 9.20 0.21
CA MET A 1 -10.06 7.86 -0.20
C MET A 1 -9.21 6.83 0.49
N ASP A 2 -9.79 5.71 0.89
CA ASP A 2 -9.01 4.59 1.39
C ASP A 2 -8.46 3.83 0.17
N ASN A 3 -7.21 4.10 -0.20
CA ASN A 3 -6.58 3.55 -1.41
C ASN A 3 -5.94 2.18 -1.14
N ARG A 4 -6.48 1.43 -0.18
CA ARG A 4 -5.95 0.14 0.28
C ARG A 4 -6.88 -0.97 -0.16
N TYR A 5 -6.30 -1.97 -0.81
CA TYR A 5 -6.98 -3.14 -1.32
C TYR A 5 -6.34 -4.39 -0.71
N MET A 6 -7.12 -5.46 -0.59
CA MET A 6 -6.61 -6.78 -0.26
C MET A 6 -6.81 -7.70 -1.46
N VAL A 7 -5.71 -8.21 -2.00
CA VAL A 7 -5.69 -9.20 -3.07
C VAL A 7 -5.56 -10.58 -2.44
N GLN A 8 -6.47 -11.51 -2.76
CA GLN A 8 -6.48 -12.86 -2.20
C GLN A 8 -6.99 -13.87 -3.24
N PRO A 9 -6.80 -15.19 -3.03
CA PRO A 9 -7.34 -16.20 -3.94
C PRO A 9 -8.87 -16.12 -4.02
N LEU A 10 -9.44 -16.31 -5.22
CA LEU A 10 -10.88 -16.16 -5.50
C LEU A 10 -11.78 -16.98 -4.55
N ASN A 11 -11.35 -18.18 -4.19
CA ASN A 11 -12.12 -19.09 -3.34
C ASN A 11 -11.84 -18.92 -1.83
N SER A 12 -11.09 -17.88 -1.45
CA SER A 12 -10.82 -17.59 -0.04
C SER A 12 -11.93 -16.77 0.58
N LYS A 13 -12.40 -17.19 1.75
CA LYS A 13 -13.34 -16.39 2.54
C LYS A 13 -12.64 -15.11 3.03
N VAL A 14 -13.25 -13.96 2.77
CA VAL A 14 -12.86 -12.69 3.41
C VAL A 14 -13.45 -12.64 4.82
N ASN A 15 -12.60 -12.60 5.83
CA ASN A 15 -12.98 -12.32 7.20
C ASN A 15 -13.02 -10.81 7.42
N SER A 16 -14.13 -10.34 7.99
CA SER A 16 -14.30 -8.95 8.41
C SER A 16 -14.85 -8.91 9.83
N ARG A 17 -14.54 -7.82 10.55
CA ARG A 17 -15.18 -7.49 11.82
C ARG A 17 -16.07 -6.27 11.65
N ILE A 18 -17.24 -6.30 12.30
CA ILE A 18 -18.23 -5.23 12.24
C ILE A 18 -18.07 -4.36 13.47
N LEU A 19 -17.91 -3.05 13.28
CA LEU A 19 -17.89 -2.06 14.35
C LEU A 19 -19.09 -1.13 14.22
N LYS A 20 -19.95 -1.13 15.24
CA LYS A 20 -21.02 -0.14 15.37
C LYS A 20 -20.44 1.19 15.89
N GLN A 21 -20.69 2.26 15.17
CA GLN A 21 -20.31 3.62 15.51
C GLN A 21 -21.31 4.25 16.49
N LYS A 22 -20.92 5.35 17.14
CA LYS A 22 -21.78 6.08 18.10
C LYS A 22 -23.05 6.65 17.45
N ASP A 23 -22.99 7.01 16.17
CA ASP A 23 -24.12 7.49 15.38
C ASP A 23 -25.04 6.37 14.87
N GLY A 24 -24.75 5.11 15.22
CA GLY A 24 -25.51 3.94 14.78
C GLY A 24 -25.07 3.35 13.45
N SER A 25 -24.14 3.98 12.72
CA SER A 25 -23.57 3.41 11.50
C SER A 25 -22.68 2.20 11.78
N PHE A 26 -22.36 1.43 10.74
CA PHE A 26 -21.50 0.25 10.85
C PHE A 26 -20.29 0.37 9.93
N HIS A 27 -19.10 0.10 10.47
CA HIS A 27 -17.87 -0.06 9.71
C HIS A 27 -17.49 -1.52 9.61
N TYR A 28 -17.10 -1.94 8.42
CA TYR A 28 -16.53 -3.26 8.18
C TYR A 28 -15.02 -3.12 8.10
N ILE A 29 -14.32 -3.80 9.00
CA ILE A 29 -12.86 -3.77 9.02
C ILE A 29 -12.36 -5.10 8.47
N ILE A 30 -11.52 -5.00 7.45
CA ILE A 30 -10.81 -6.12 6.84
C ILE A 30 -9.34 -5.89 7.14
N GLU A 31 -8.73 -6.81 7.89
CA GLU A 31 -7.33 -6.74 8.29
C GLU A 31 -6.59 -7.96 7.73
N LEU A 32 -5.32 -7.78 7.36
CA LEU A 32 -4.49 -8.90 6.90
C LEU A 32 -4.35 -9.99 7.97
N SER A 33 -4.42 -9.62 9.26
CA SER A 33 -4.20 -10.57 10.37
C SER A 33 -5.31 -11.61 10.46
N SER A 34 -6.53 -11.23 10.09
CA SER A 34 -7.68 -12.13 9.95
C SER A 34 -7.78 -12.78 8.57
N ASN A 35 -6.97 -12.34 7.60
CA ASN A 35 -6.99 -12.79 6.21
C ASN A 35 -5.57 -13.19 5.75
N PRO A 36 -4.99 -14.25 6.33
CA PRO A 36 -3.57 -14.61 6.15
C PRO A 36 -3.18 -14.99 4.73
N LYS A 37 -4.15 -15.27 3.84
CA LYS A 37 -3.92 -15.54 2.42
C LYS A 37 -3.89 -14.27 1.55
N GLY A 38 -4.15 -13.11 2.15
CA GLY A 38 -4.23 -11.84 1.47
C GLY A 38 -2.89 -11.13 1.35
N VAL A 39 -2.81 -10.23 0.38
CA VAL A 39 -1.75 -9.24 0.19
C VAL A 39 -2.41 -7.87 0.18
N GLU A 40 -1.97 -6.98 1.06
CA GLU A 40 -2.33 -5.57 1.01
C GLU A 40 -1.62 -4.91 -0.16
N LEU A 41 -2.39 -4.20 -0.97
CA LEU A 41 -1.92 -3.36 -2.05
C LEU A 41 -2.51 -1.98 -1.85
N SER A 42 -1.65 -0.98 -1.65
CA SER A 42 -2.05 0.42 -1.60
C SER A 42 -1.33 1.23 -2.64
N THR A 43 -2.07 2.03 -3.39
CA THR A 43 -1.47 2.94 -4.36
C THR A 43 -0.88 4.15 -3.66
N GLY A 44 0.29 4.57 -4.12
CA GLY A 44 0.84 5.87 -3.79
C GLY A 44 0.22 6.98 -4.64
N GLY A 45 0.72 8.20 -4.49
CA GLY A 45 0.30 9.31 -5.35
C GLY A 45 0.61 10.68 -4.77
N ILE A 46 0.13 11.71 -5.48
CA ILE A 46 0.28 13.11 -5.07
C ILE A 46 -0.61 13.39 -3.85
N TYR A 47 -0.03 14.00 -2.83
CA TYR A 47 -0.76 14.47 -1.66
C TYR A 47 -1.22 15.92 -1.86
N GLU A 48 -2.44 16.10 -2.33
CA GLU A 48 -2.98 17.42 -2.71
C GLU A 48 -3.06 18.44 -1.57
N LYS A 49 -2.98 18.00 -0.31
CA LYS A 49 -3.05 18.88 0.87
C LYS A 49 -1.71 19.50 1.25
N ALA A 50 -0.62 19.15 0.57
CA ALA A 50 0.68 19.79 0.77
C ALA A 50 1.41 19.96 -0.56
N GLU A 51 2.22 21.01 -0.65
CA GLU A 51 3.03 21.25 -1.83
C GLU A 51 4.15 20.19 -1.96
N LYS A 52 4.27 19.62 -3.16
CA LYS A 52 5.38 18.76 -3.57
C LYS A 52 5.60 17.52 -2.69
N VAL A 53 4.50 16.82 -2.35
CA VAL A 53 4.55 15.58 -1.55
C VAL A 53 3.93 14.43 -2.32
N LEU A 54 4.68 13.34 -2.42
CA LEU A 54 4.23 12.02 -2.86
C LEU A 54 4.08 11.09 -1.65
N ILE A 55 2.94 10.43 -1.54
CA ILE A 55 2.74 9.33 -0.62
C ILE A 55 3.17 8.03 -1.29
N ALA A 56 4.06 7.28 -0.64
CA ALA A 56 4.49 5.97 -1.09
C ALA A 56 3.35 4.95 -0.96
N GLY A 57 3.14 4.16 -2.02
CA GLY A 57 2.28 2.98 -1.99
C GLY A 57 2.92 1.85 -1.18
N ARG A 58 2.13 0.83 -0.87
CA ARG A 58 2.55 -0.30 -0.04
C ARG A 58 2.10 -1.62 -0.65
N ILE A 59 2.98 -2.61 -0.62
CA ILE A 59 2.66 -4.00 -0.92
C ILE A 59 3.12 -4.82 0.28
N ALA A 60 2.21 -5.45 1.00
CA ALA A 60 2.52 -6.15 2.23
C ALA A 60 1.71 -7.44 2.37
N TYR A 61 2.32 -8.46 2.96
CA TYR A 61 1.68 -9.72 3.33
C TYR A 61 2.32 -10.24 4.61
N PHE A 62 1.68 -11.19 5.29
CA PHE A 62 2.30 -11.86 6.43
C PHE A 62 3.21 -13.00 5.92
N ALA A 63 4.53 -12.81 6.03
CA ALA A 63 5.51 -13.73 5.44
C ALA A 63 5.37 -15.18 5.88
N ASP A 64 4.93 -15.40 7.13
CA ASP A 64 4.80 -16.73 7.73
C ASP A 64 3.38 -17.31 7.65
N SER A 65 2.45 -16.67 6.93
CA SER A 65 1.02 -16.99 7.04
C SER A 65 0.47 -17.91 5.96
N SER A 66 1.02 -17.89 4.74
CA SER A 66 0.48 -18.68 3.61
C SER A 66 1.40 -18.63 2.38
N GLU A 67 1.64 -19.79 1.74
CA GLU A 67 2.33 -19.85 0.45
C GLU A 67 1.53 -19.18 -0.67
N GLU A 68 0.19 -19.17 -0.60
CA GLU A 68 -0.66 -18.45 -1.55
C GLU A 68 -0.42 -16.95 -1.51
N SER A 69 -0.37 -16.35 -0.31
CA SER A 69 -0.08 -14.91 -0.15
C SER A 69 1.30 -14.54 -0.70
N LYS A 70 2.29 -15.41 -0.49
CA LYS A 70 3.65 -15.26 -1.01
C LYS A 70 3.71 -15.36 -2.54
N ALA A 71 2.92 -16.26 -3.13
CA ALA A 71 2.80 -16.37 -4.59
C ALA A 71 2.17 -15.10 -5.19
N ILE A 72 1.05 -14.62 -4.63
CA ILE A 72 0.41 -13.37 -5.04
C ILE A 72 1.38 -12.19 -4.92
N TYR A 73 2.08 -12.09 -3.79
CA TYR A 73 3.07 -11.05 -3.57
C TYR A 73 4.16 -11.07 -4.66
N LYS A 74 4.71 -12.24 -4.99
CA LYS A 74 5.72 -12.38 -6.06
C LYS A 74 5.21 -11.93 -7.42
N GLU A 75 3.98 -12.29 -7.79
CA GLU A 75 3.38 -11.86 -9.07
C GLU A 75 3.19 -10.34 -9.13
N ILE A 76 2.69 -9.73 -8.04
CA ILE A 76 2.57 -8.27 -7.96
C ILE A 76 3.95 -7.62 -8.07
N MET A 77 4.93 -8.12 -7.31
CA MET A 77 6.30 -7.60 -7.36
C MET A 77 6.91 -7.70 -8.76
N LYS A 78 6.66 -8.81 -9.48
CA LYS A 78 7.10 -8.99 -10.86
C LYS A 78 6.50 -7.91 -11.77
N ALA A 79 5.18 -7.75 -11.74
CA ALA A 79 4.49 -6.72 -12.54
C ALA A 79 4.99 -5.31 -12.20
N MET A 80 5.23 -5.01 -10.93
CA MET A 80 5.75 -3.70 -10.51
C MET A 80 7.18 -3.45 -10.99
N ASN A 81 8.04 -4.48 -11.01
CA ASN A 81 9.40 -4.36 -11.54
C ASN A 81 9.43 -4.10 -13.06
N GLU A 82 8.39 -4.48 -13.80
CA GLU A 82 8.32 -4.25 -15.26
C GLU A 82 7.97 -2.79 -15.60
N CYS A 83 7.25 -2.09 -14.72
CA CYS A 83 6.72 -0.74 -14.98
C CYS A 83 7.26 0.36 -14.05
N SER A 84 8.06 0.00 -13.03
CA SER A 84 8.54 0.93 -12.01
C SER A 84 9.97 0.65 -11.61
N ILE A 85 10.66 1.67 -11.12
CA ILE A 85 11.99 1.54 -10.52
C ILE A 85 11.82 1.35 -9.03
N LYS A 86 12.56 0.40 -8.45
CA LYS A 86 12.60 0.20 -7.00
C LYS A 86 13.59 1.17 -6.36
N LYS A 87 13.09 2.05 -5.50
CA LYS A 87 13.88 2.99 -4.70
C LYS A 87 13.72 2.63 -3.22
N ASN A 88 14.77 2.09 -2.61
CA ASN A 88 14.71 1.43 -1.31
C ASN A 88 13.63 0.32 -1.29
N ASN A 89 12.58 0.49 -0.49
CA ASN A 89 11.48 -0.46 -0.35
C ASN A 89 10.20 -0.02 -1.09
N VAL A 90 10.28 0.99 -1.96
CA VAL A 90 9.13 1.58 -2.67
C VAL A 90 9.32 1.48 -4.17
N PHE A 91 8.23 1.22 -4.89
CA PHE A 91 8.19 1.31 -6.35
C PHE A 91 7.81 2.72 -6.78
N VAL A 92 8.56 3.26 -7.73
CA VAL A 92 8.42 4.62 -8.24
C VAL A 92 8.27 4.54 -9.76
N SER A 93 7.16 5.05 -10.30
CA SER A 93 6.96 5.17 -11.75
C SER A 93 7.86 6.26 -12.33
N SER A 94 8.00 6.30 -13.65
CA SER A 94 8.79 7.33 -14.33
C SER A 94 8.28 8.75 -14.05
N GLU A 95 6.96 8.94 -13.97
CA GLU A 95 6.34 10.22 -13.66
C GLU A 95 6.65 10.65 -12.22
N ALA A 96 6.50 9.73 -11.26
CA ALA A 96 6.85 10.00 -9.87
C ALA A 96 8.34 10.31 -9.73
N LEU A 97 9.21 9.61 -10.47
CA LEU A 97 10.66 9.87 -10.46
C LEU A 97 11.00 11.28 -10.97
N SER A 98 10.33 11.77 -12.01
CA SER A 98 10.52 13.14 -12.50
C SER A 98 10.23 14.16 -11.40
N LEU A 99 9.10 13.98 -10.69
CA LEU A 99 8.73 14.86 -9.58
C LEU A 99 9.77 14.81 -8.45
N LEU A 100 10.32 13.64 -8.13
CA LEU A 100 11.38 13.53 -7.12
C LEU A 100 12.65 14.27 -7.52
N ASN A 101 13.03 14.23 -8.80
CA ASN A 101 14.16 14.99 -9.32
C ASN A 101 13.91 16.51 -9.24
N ASP A 102 12.66 16.95 -9.32
CA ASP A 102 12.23 18.34 -9.13
C ASP A 102 12.12 18.76 -7.64
N GLY A 103 12.63 17.91 -6.73
CA GLY A 103 12.70 18.19 -5.30
C GLY A 103 11.42 17.84 -4.52
N TRP A 104 10.54 17.01 -5.08
CA TRP A 104 9.39 16.51 -4.34
C TRP A 104 9.82 15.51 -3.26
N ARG A 105 9.02 15.48 -2.17
CA ARG A 105 9.21 14.53 -1.07
C ARG A 105 8.52 13.21 -1.39
N LEU A 106 9.16 12.07 -1.07
CA LEU A 106 8.53 10.74 -1.06
C LEU A 106 8.47 10.21 0.38
N THR A 107 7.27 10.01 0.92
CA THR A 107 7.09 9.55 2.31
C THR A 107 5.88 8.63 2.47
N TYR A 108 5.83 7.81 3.52
CA TYR A 108 4.60 7.08 3.87
C TYR A 108 3.59 7.97 4.60
N ASN A 109 4.05 9.05 5.25
CA ASN A 109 3.21 9.93 6.04
C ASN A 109 3.74 11.36 5.94
N TYR A 110 2.90 12.28 5.48
CA TYR A 110 3.24 13.70 5.38
C TYR A 110 3.76 14.29 6.70
N ASN A 111 3.21 13.86 7.83
CA ASN A 111 3.60 14.33 9.16
C ASN A 111 4.95 13.76 9.63
N ALA A 112 5.56 12.84 8.88
CA ALA A 112 6.88 12.31 9.20
C ALA A 112 7.98 13.36 8.91
N PRO A 113 9.02 13.43 9.76
CA PRO A 113 10.19 14.26 9.52
C PRO A 113 10.85 14.01 8.15
N CYS A 114 11.36 15.06 7.50
CA CYS A 114 11.94 14.98 6.15
C CYS A 114 13.19 14.09 6.06
N ASP A 115 13.91 13.86 7.16
CA ASP A 115 15.03 12.94 7.21
C ASP A 115 14.61 11.46 7.08
N LYS A 116 13.30 11.18 7.20
CA LYS A 116 12.69 9.85 7.02
C LYS A 116 12.14 9.63 5.60
N ASP A 117 12.26 10.61 4.71
CA ASP A 117 11.82 10.47 3.33
C ASP A 117 12.65 9.42 2.58
N PHE A 118 12.04 8.78 1.58
CA PHE A 118 12.70 7.81 0.72
C PHE A 118 13.64 8.54 -0.26
N LYS A 119 14.90 8.70 0.17
CA LYS A 119 15.98 9.30 -0.63
C LYS A 119 16.51 8.39 -1.71
#